data_AF-A0A7C4DHS5-F1
#
_entry.id   AF-A0A7C4DHS5-F1
#
_cell.length_a   1.000
_cell.length_b   1.000
_cell.length_c   1.000
_cell.angle_alpha   90.00
_cell.angle_beta   90.00
_cell.angle_gamma   90.00
#
_symmetry.space_group_name_H-M   'P 1'
#
loop_
_entity.id
_entity.type
_entity.pdbx_description
1 polymer ?
#
loop_
_entity_poly.entity_id
_entity_poly.type
_entity_poly.pdbx_seq_one_letter_code
_entity_poly.pdbx_strand_id
1 'polypeptide(L)'
;MKKDELTYLVLCLGPFSPTPESWRHPRLTVADTVNLDAAIKEIAPVFYVPLPADLCPASGIDLRINSFKDFHPDELIKNVPYLRQLREAAVLIRQSLSQGVSASEIFDRLRDFPDLPIKISRPGSAPITSAFSASAIDELLSMVAAPSTPASPSGSEASPERWADELEATLASILFRIVSDDSFRRAETAWRGLDLLCRQAGDDGRVSLGLCPTSEAVLAETIEALKEGLPDAPSLVVADFSFDNATRSFDLLRRLAEFGETMLAPVVTGIGPRFFGIKDWDEVDKLPYLSHLADNAAWAKWRKLRKESAADWLLAVANRIPARPAFGKKNPAAIEFAEAETPWTGAAWVPAALMVKRVAETGWPTRFDDLRCRLSELPVSHGADGPIYSEASFSAERGRQMMEIGVTPVTAEGGEALTVGAVTAASNPVNYQLALARVIGLILSMRGKGGGGDTEGIAGGLRAALSRLWEAAGSALPEDAEVTAFEDDVRGGIAARVSVTPGKEILPSPQVIELTLNW
;
A
#
# COMPACT_ATOMS: atom_id res chain seq x y z
N MET A 1 13.07 -8.33 29.20
CA MET A 1 11.66 -7.93 28.93
C MET A 1 10.84 -9.20 28.76
N LYS A 2 9.68 -9.34 29.42
CA LYS A 2 8.68 -10.29 28.91
C LYS A 2 8.13 -9.66 27.64
N LYS A 3 8.24 -10.38 26.52
CA LYS A 3 7.98 -9.89 25.15
C LYS A 3 6.57 -9.30 24.99
N ASP A 4 5.62 -9.73 25.82
CA ASP A 4 4.20 -9.47 25.58
C ASP A 4 3.65 -8.21 26.26
N GLU A 5 4.28 -7.64 27.30
CA GLU A 5 3.68 -6.57 28.14
C GLU A 5 3.58 -5.20 27.47
N LEU A 6 4.29 -4.95 26.37
CA LEU A 6 4.44 -3.62 25.76
C LEU A 6 4.23 -3.62 24.24
N THR A 7 3.66 -4.69 23.67
CA THR A 7 3.50 -4.80 22.22
C THR A 7 2.60 -3.69 21.68
N TYR A 8 3.08 -3.00 20.64
CA TYR A 8 2.37 -1.98 19.90
C TYR A 8 1.76 -2.64 18.67
N LEU A 9 0.47 -2.98 18.75
CA LEU A 9 -0.27 -3.62 17.66
C LEU A 9 -0.70 -2.58 16.64
N VAL A 10 -0.21 -2.71 15.40
CA VAL A 10 -0.66 -1.91 14.27
C VAL A 10 -1.63 -2.74 13.42
N LEU A 11 -2.89 -2.32 13.39
CA LEU A 11 -3.93 -2.93 12.55
C LEU A 11 -3.99 -2.24 11.19
N CYS A 12 -3.58 -2.92 10.14
CA CYS A 12 -3.61 -2.43 8.77
C CYS A 12 -4.86 -2.94 8.03
N LEU A 13 -5.70 -2.02 7.60
CA LEU A 13 -6.87 -2.24 6.76
C LEU A 13 -6.52 -1.77 5.35
N GLY A 14 -6.53 -2.65 4.35
CA GLY A 14 -6.14 -2.24 3.01
C GLY A 14 -6.31 -3.32 1.95
N PRO A 15 -6.03 -2.98 0.68
CA PRO A 15 -6.26 -3.86 -0.45
C PRO A 15 -5.19 -4.96 -0.61
N PHE A 16 -4.82 -5.66 0.47
CA PHE A 16 -3.77 -6.69 0.45
C PHE A 16 -4.09 -7.92 -0.43
N SER A 17 -5.36 -8.11 -0.75
CA SER A 17 -5.90 -9.15 -1.63
C SER A 17 -7.22 -8.66 -2.24
N PRO A 18 -7.65 -9.16 -3.42
CA PRO A 18 -8.99 -8.86 -3.93
C PRO A 18 -10.07 -9.26 -2.94
N THR A 19 -11.05 -8.38 -2.75
CA THR A 19 -12.12 -8.54 -1.76
C THR A 19 -13.48 -8.48 -2.46
N PRO A 20 -14.11 -9.64 -2.72
CA PRO A 20 -15.43 -9.67 -3.34
C PRO A 20 -16.47 -8.92 -2.49
N GLU A 21 -17.42 -8.24 -3.10
CA GLU A 21 -18.52 -7.57 -2.37
C GLU A 21 -19.42 -8.55 -1.61
N SER A 22 -19.39 -9.83 -1.98
CA SER A 22 -20.06 -10.91 -1.26
C SER A 22 -19.35 -11.31 0.04
N TRP A 23 -18.17 -10.76 0.33
CA TRP A 23 -17.43 -11.09 1.53
C TRP A 23 -18.14 -10.52 2.76
N ARG A 24 -18.52 -11.41 3.69
CA ARG A 24 -19.27 -11.06 4.91
C ARG A 24 -18.44 -11.15 6.18
N HIS A 25 -17.25 -11.75 6.10
CA HIS A 25 -16.38 -11.98 7.25
C HIS A 25 -14.96 -11.55 6.88
N PRO A 26 -14.40 -10.54 7.55
CA PRO A 26 -13.00 -10.17 7.33
C PRO A 26 -12.11 -11.36 7.69
N ARG A 27 -11.09 -11.62 6.87
CA ARG A 27 -9.99 -12.49 7.27
C ARG A 27 -8.95 -11.63 7.96
N LEU A 28 -8.99 -11.63 9.29
CA LEU A 28 -7.92 -11.04 10.08
C LEU A 28 -6.76 -12.04 10.13
N THR A 29 -5.61 -11.60 9.65
CA THR A 29 -4.32 -12.27 9.81
C THR A 29 -3.52 -11.50 10.84
N VAL A 30 -3.30 -12.09 12.01
CA VAL A 30 -2.44 -11.50 13.05
C VAL A 30 -1.07 -12.11 12.92
N ALA A 31 -0.09 -11.30 12.54
CA ALA A 31 1.30 -11.69 12.45
C ALA A 31 2.06 -11.21 13.69
N ASP A 32 2.51 -12.16 14.50
CA ASP A 32 3.40 -11.92 15.65
C ASP A 32 4.75 -11.31 15.27
N THR A 33 5.05 -11.29 13.96
CA THR A 33 6.32 -10.80 13.43
C THR A 33 6.08 -9.92 12.21
N VAL A 34 7.03 -9.04 11.97
CA VAL A 34 7.11 -8.08 10.86
C VAL A 34 7.45 -8.76 9.52
N ASN A 35 7.29 -10.08 9.43
CA ASN A 35 7.68 -10.87 8.25
C ASN A 35 6.61 -10.82 7.15
N LEU A 36 6.90 -10.03 6.10
CA LEU A 36 6.03 -9.85 4.94
C LEU A 36 5.69 -11.17 4.22
N ASP A 37 6.67 -12.05 4.00
CA ASP A 37 6.44 -13.29 3.25
C ASP A 37 5.55 -14.26 4.03
N ALA A 38 5.63 -14.28 5.36
CA ALA A 38 4.73 -15.06 6.20
C ALA A 38 3.29 -14.55 6.08
N ALA A 39 3.10 -13.23 6.17
CA ALA A 39 1.80 -12.58 6.00
C ALA A 39 1.21 -12.81 4.61
N ILE A 40 2.01 -12.72 3.54
CA ILE A 40 1.59 -13.00 2.16
C ILE A 40 1.13 -14.45 2.01
N LYS A 41 1.87 -15.41 2.58
CA LYS A 41 1.50 -16.84 2.52
C LYS A 41 0.19 -17.13 3.23
N GLU A 42 -0.07 -16.45 4.33
CA GLU A 42 -1.31 -16.61 5.09
C GLU A 42 -2.52 -16.01 4.36
N ILE A 43 -2.37 -14.78 3.84
CA ILE A 43 -3.43 -14.11 3.07
C ILE A 43 -3.65 -14.82 1.72
N ALA A 44 -2.58 -15.34 1.12
CA ALA A 44 -2.54 -16.02 -0.18
C ALA A 44 -3.29 -15.26 -1.29
N PRO A 45 -2.86 -14.02 -1.64
CA PRO A 45 -3.58 -13.20 -2.61
C PRO A 45 -3.54 -13.81 -4.02
N VAL A 46 -4.69 -13.78 -4.68
CA VAL A 46 -4.87 -14.24 -6.07
C VAL A 46 -5.60 -13.18 -6.86
N PHE A 47 -5.01 -12.72 -7.96
CA PHE A 47 -5.56 -11.70 -8.84
C PHE A 47 -5.93 -12.30 -10.19
N TYR A 48 -7.07 -11.93 -10.74
CA TYR A 48 -7.41 -12.24 -12.13
C TYR A 48 -7.22 -10.98 -12.98
N VAL A 49 -6.30 -11.03 -13.94
CA VAL A 49 -6.08 -9.93 -14.89
C VAL A 49 -6.70 -10.32 -16.24
N PRO A 50 -7.75 -9.61 -16.71
CA PRO A 50 -8.35 -9.88 -18.00
C PRO A 50 -7.38 -9.50 -19.13
N LEU A 51 -7.23 -10.40 -20.10
CA LEU A 51 -6.34 -10.21 -21.24
C LEU A 51 -7.11 -10.42 -22.56
N PRO A 52 -6.84 -9.63 -23.60
CA PRO A 52 -7.32 -9.92 -24.95
C PRO A 52 -6.92 -11.33 -25.42
N ALA A 53 -7.81 -11.97 -26.19
CA ALA A 53 -7.62 -13.35 -26.66
C ALA A 53 -6.38 -13.54 -27.56
N ASP A 54 -5.95 -12.47 -28.23
CA ASP A 54 -4.72 -12.40 -29.03
C ASP A 54 -3.44 -12.35 -28.18
N LEU A 55 -3.52 -11.94 -26.91
CA LEU A 55 -2.39 -11.99 -25.98
C LEU A 55 -2.41 -13.25 -25.12
N CYS A 56 -3.60 -13.74 -24.78
CA CYS A 56 -3.79 -14.94 -23.98
C CYS A 56 -5.04 -15.68 -24.46
N PRO A 57 -4.92 -16.90 -25.01
CA PRO A 57 -6.07 -17.68 -25.48
C PRO A 57 -7.16 -17.90 -24.42
N ALA A 58 -6.78 -17.97 -23.14
CA ALA A 58 -7.70 -18.08 -22.01
C ALA A 58 -8.45 -16.78 -21.65
N SER A 59 -8.16 -15.67 -22.35
CA SER A 59 -8.73 -14.34 -22.13
C SER A 59 -8.47 -13.73 -20.73
N GLY A 60 -7.44 -14.22 -20.04
CA GLY A 60 -7.02 -13.70 -18.74
C GLY A 60 -5.98 -14.60 -18.07
N ILE A 61 -5.43 -14.12 -16.96
CA ILE A 61 -4.40 -14.83 -16.22
C ILE A 61 -4.62 -14.70 -14.72
N ASP A 62 -4.49 -15.82 -14.01
CA ASP A 62 -4.49 -15.85 -12.55
C ASP A 62 -3.07 -15.64 -12.02
N LEU A 63 -2.91 -14.66 -11.15
CA LEU A 63 -1.66 -14.29 -10.51
C LEU A 63 -1.73 -14.64 -9.03
N ARG A 64 -1.09 -15.74 -8.64
CA ARG A 64 -0.94 -16.13 -7.23
C ARG A 64 0.37 -15.57 -6.68
N ILE A 65 0.27 -14.76 -5.63
CA ILE A 65 1.41 -14.15 -4.95
C ILE A 65 1.72 -14.97 -3.70
N ASN A 66 2.94 -15.51 -3.61
CA ASN A 66 3.42 -16.34 -2.51
C ASN A 66 4.58 -15.69 -1.74
N SER A 67 5.22 -14.68 -2.32
CA SER A 67 6.26 -13.87 -1.69
C SER A 67 6.17 -12.41 -2.10
N PHE A 68 6.79 -11.51 -1.33
CA PHE A 68 6.85 -10.09 -1.64
C PHE A 68 7.57 -9.82 -2.98
N LYS A 69 8.50 -10.70 -3.37
CA LYS A 69 9.23 -10.57 -4.65
C LYS A 69 8.36 -10.87 -5.86
N ASP A 70 7.26 -11.60 -5.70
CA ASP A 70 6.38 -12.00 -6.80
C ASP A 70 5.67 -10.80 -7.46
N PHE A 71 5.66 -9.63 -6.82
CA PHE A 71 5.20 -8.39 -7.44
C PHE A 71 6.15 -7.86 -8.54
N HIS A 72 7.38 -8.40 -8.65
CA HIS A 72 8.33 -8.01 -9.69
C HIS A 72 8.04 -8.73 -11.01
N PRO A 73 8.08 -8.05 -12.19
CA PRO A 73 7.84 -8.66 -13.50
C PRO A 73 8.67 -9.91 -13.76
N ASP A 74 9.95 -9.89 -13.40
CA ASP A 74 10.83 -11.06 -13.59
C ASP A 74 10.41 -12.28 -12.76
N GLU A 75 9.87 -12.06 -11.56
CA GLU A 75 9.33 -13.14 -10.73
C GLU A 75 7.96 -13.60 -11.25
N LEU A 76 7.14 -12.71 -11.81
CA LEU A 76 5.92 -13.10 -12.52
C LEU A 76 6.22 -14.01 -13.71
N ILE A 77 7.23 -13.67 -14.53
CA ILE A 77 7.67 -14.52 -15.64
C ILE A 77 8.09 -15.90 -15.13
N LYS A 78 8.80 -15.97 -14.00
CA LYS A 78 9.23 -17.25 -13.42
C LYS A 78 8.07 -18.03 -12.85
N ASN A 79 7.13 -17.41 -12.15
CA ASN A 79 6.15 -18.10 -11.33
C ASN A 79 4.83 -18.38 -12.05
N VAL A 80 4.50 -17.60 -13.09
CA VAL A 80 3.26 -17.76 -13.84
C VAL A 80 3.50 -18.64 -15.08
N PRO A 81 2.87 -19.83 -15.18
CA PRO A 81 3.20 -20.83 -16.21
C PRO A 81 3.14 -20.29 -17.64
N TYR A 82 2.09 -19.52 -17.97
CA TYR A 82 1.92 -18.96 -19.31
C TYR A 82 3.03 -17.97 -19.67
N LEU A 83 3.41 -17.07 -18.75
CA LEU A 83 4.50 -16.10 -18.98
C LEU A 83 5.85 -16.80 -19.14
N ARG A 84 6.09 -17.84 -18.32
CA ARG A 84 7.29 -18.68 -18.40
C ARG A 84 7.41 -19.34 -19.77
N GLN A 85 6.32 -19.93 -20.26
CA GLN A 85 6.24 -20.60 -21.55
C GLN A 85 6.59 -19.65 -22.70
N LEU A 86 6.04 -18.43 -22.72
CA LEU A 86 6.37 -17.42 -23.72
C LEU A 86 7.86 -17.05 -23.69
N ARG A 87 8.43 -16.90 -22.49
CA ARG A 87 9.84 -16.57 -22.33
C ARG A 87 10.76 -17.70 -22.79
N GLU A 88 10.45 -18.93 -22.40
CA GLU A 88 11.23 -20.12 -22.78
C GLU A 88 11.20 -20.35 -24.29
N ALA A 89 10.06 -20.17 -24.95
CA ALA A 89 9.94 -20.24 -26.40
C ALA A 89 10.82 -19.20 -27.11
N ALA A 90 10.77 -17.93 -26.66
CA ALA A 90 11.59 -16.86 -27.22
C ALA A 90 13.10 -17.15 -27.04
N VAL A 91 13.51 -17.60 -25.84
CA VAL A 91 14.90 -17.98 -25.55
C VAL A 91 15.36 -19.15 -26.42
N LEU A 92 14.52 -20.18 -26.59
CA LEU A 92 14.81 -21.34 -27.44
C LEU A 92 15.09 -20.91 -28.89
N ILE A 93 14.27 -20.01 -29.43
CA ILE A 93 14.46 -19.48 -30.79
C ILE A 93 15.79 -18.76 -30.91
N ARG A 94 16.08 -17.81 -30.02
CA ARG A 94 17.33 -17.03 -30.03
C ARG A 94 18.57 -17.91 -29.89
N GLN A 95 18.53 -18.89 -28.98
CA GLN A 95 19.62 -19.85 -28.79
C GLN A 95 19.81 -20.73 -30.03
N SER A 96 18.72 -21.24 -30.61
CA SER A 96 18.77 -22.09 -31.81
C SER A 96 19.33 -21.33 -33.02
N LEU A 97 18.96 -20.05 -33.18
CA LEU A 97 19.54 -19.16 -34.20
C LEU A 97 21.05 -18.98 -33.99
N SER A 98 21.50 -18.75 -32.75
CA SER A 98 22.94 -18.62 -32.45
C SER A 98 23.75 -19.90 -32.72
N GLN A 99 23.09 -21.06 -32.68
CA GLN A 99 23.67 -22.37 -32.97
C GLN A 99 23.58 -22.77 -34.45
N GLY A 100 22.98 -21.93 -35.31
CA GLY A 100 22.83 -22.22 -36.74
C GLY A 100 21.76 -23.27 -37.07
N VAL A 101 20.80 -23.50 -36.17
CA VAL A 101 19.69 -24.44 -36.37
C VAL A 101 18.74 -23.92 -37.46
N SER A 102 18.27 -24.80 -38.33
CA SER A 102 17.37 -24.40 -39.43
C SER A 102 16.00 -23.93 -38.94
N ALA A 103 15.37 -23.01 -39.67
CA ALA A 103 14.07 -22.45 -39.30
C ALA A 103 12.95 -23.52 -39.20
N SER A 104 12.98 -24.57 -40.04
CA SER A 104 12.00 -25.68 -39.94
C SER A 104 12.21 -26.51 -38.68
N GLU A 105 13.45 -26.69 -38.23
CA GLU A 105 13.73 -27.43 -37.00
C GLU A 105 13.33 -26.62 -35.76
N ILE A 106 13.54 -25.30 -35.78
CA ILE A 106 13.04 -24.39 -34.74
C ILE A 106 11.51 -24.46 -34.68
N PHE A 107 10.83 -24.41 -35.83
CA PHE A 107 9.37 -24.55 -35.90
C PHE A 107 8.87 -25.86 -35.27
N ASP A 108 9.54 -26.98 -35.55
CA ASP A 108 9.14 -28.28 -34.99
C ASP A 108 9.36 -28.35 -33.48
N ARG A 109 10.43 -27.74 -32.95
CA ARG A 109 10.67 -27.60 -31.49
C ARG A 109 9.61 -26.73 -30.80
N LEU A 110 9.07 -25.73 -31.50
CA LEU A 110 8.03 -24.85 -30.92
C LEU A 110 6.69 -25.56 -30.72
N ARG A 111 6.48 -26.76 -31.27
CA ARG A 111 5.26 -27.56 -31.02
C ARG A 111 5.15 -28.03 -29.57
N ASP A 112 6.25 -28.04 -28.83
CA ASP A 112 6.25 -28.33 -27.38
C ASP A 112 5.62 -27.19 -26.56
N PHE A 113 5.28 -26.07 -27.20
CA PHE A 113 4.63 -24.89 -26.61
C PHE A 113 3.22 -24.72 -27.21
N PRO A 114 2.19 -25.43 -26.71
CA PRO A 114 0.87 -25.50 -27.36
C PRO A 114 0.08 -24.19 -27.33
N ASP A 115 0.32 -23.31 -26.35
CA ASP A 115 -0.52 -22.13 -26.09
C ASP A 115 0.08 -20.83 -26.63
N LEU A 116 1.02 -20.90 -27.58
CA LEU A 116 1.61 -19.69 -28.15
C LEU A 116 0.55 -18.84 -28.88
N PRO A 117 0.40 -17.55 -28.55
CA PRO A 117 -0.62 -16.68 -29.11
C PRO A 117 -0.35 -16.28 -30.57
N ILE A 118 0.88 -16.47 -31.03
CA ILE A 118 1.34 -16.06 -32.36
C ILE A 118 1.08 -17.15 -33.41
N LYS A 119 0.70 -16.73 -34.62
CA LYS A 119 0.49 -17.65 -35.75
C LYS A 119 1.82 -17.99 -36.42
N ILE A 120 2.50 -18.99 -35.88
CA ILE A 120 3.75 -19.47 -36.47
C ILE A 120 3.43 -20.28 -37.73
N SER A 121 3.96 -19.83 -38.88
CA SER A 121 3.80 -20.54 -40.15
C SER A 121 5.09 -21.26 -40.51
N ARG A 122 4.99 -22.45 -41.10
CA ARG A 122 6.16 -23.24 -41.47
C ARG A 122 7.00 -22.46 -42.51
N PRO A 123 8.32 -22.28 -42.28
CA PRO A 123 9.21 -21.66 -43.27
C PRO A 123 9.15 -22.41 -44.59
N GLY A 124 8.89 -21.70 -45.69
CA GLY A 124 8.80 -22.28 -47.03
C GLY A 124 7.43 -22.82 -47.44
N SER A 125 6.36 -22.65 -46.65
CA SER A 125 5.01 -22.87 -47.19
C SER A 125 4.61 -21.65 -48.04
N ALA A 126 4.76 -21.74 -49.36
CA ALA A 126 4.14 -20.78 -50.26
C ALA A 126 2.62 -20.74 -49.98
N PRO A 127 1.96 -19.57 -50.04
CA PRO A 127 0.51 -19.55 -50.06
C PRO A 127 0.08 -20.39 -51.27
N ILE A 128 -0.75 -21.41 -51.03
CA ILE A 128 -1.42 -22.12 -52.12
C ILE A 128 -2.41 -21.10 -52.70
N THR A 129 -1.94 -20.30 -53.67
CA THR A 129 -2.83 -19.56 -54.54
C THR A 129 -3.59 -20.60 -55.34
N SER A 130 -4.90 -20.70 -55.07
CA SER A 130 -5.81 -21.41 -55.96
C SER A 130 -5.77 -20.70 -57.31
N ALA A 131 -4.93 -21.17 -58.22
CA ALA A 131 -4.86 -20.70 -59.58
C ALA A 131 -6.16 -21.07 -60.30
N PHE A 132 -7.14 -20.16 -60.25
CA PHE A 132 -8.15 -20.10 -61.30
C PHE A 132 -7.48 -19.56 -62.56
N SER A 133 -7.60 -20.33 -63.63
CA SER A 133 -7.03 -20.07 -64.95
C SER A 133 -7.43 -18.70 -65.48
N ALA A 134 -6.45 -17.85 -65.80
CA ALA A 134 -6.63 -16.70 -66.67
C ALA A 134 -5.71 -16.86 -67.90
N SER A 135 -6.34 -17.28 -68.99
CA SER A 135 -6.10 -16.93 -70.40
C SER A 135 -4.66 -16.79 -70.92
N ALA A 136 -4.35 -17.59 -71.96
CA ALA A 136 -3.16 -17.57 -72.81
C ALA A 136 -2.85 -16.24 -73.55
N ILE A 137 -3.51 -15.14 -73.18
CA ILE A 137 -3.35 -13.81 -73.75
C ILE A 137 -2.31 -12.99 -72.97
N ASP A 138 -2.13 -13.23 -71.66
CA ASP A 138 -1.12 -12.53 -70.84
C ASP A 138 0.32 -13.03 -71.09
N GLU A 139 0.48 -14.28 -71.49
CA GLU A 139 1.78 -14.89 -71.79
C GLU A 139 2.38 -14.36 -73.12
N LEU A 140 1.54 -13.85 -74.03
CA LEU A 140 1.97 -13.21 -75.28
C LEU A 140 2.35 -11.73 -75.10
N LEU A 141 1.93 -11.08 -74.02
CA LEU A 141 2.27 -9.69 -73.71
C LEU A 141 3.56 -9.57 -72.88
N SER A 142 4.01 -10.65 -72.21
CA SER A 142 5.23 -10.65 -71.40
C SER A 142 6.54 -10.87 -72.19
N MET A 143 6.46 -11.22 -73.48
CA MET A 143 7.65 -11.41 -74.33
C MET A 143 8.24 -10.10 -74.89
N VAL A 144 7.63 -8.94 -74.63
CA VAL A 144 8.11 -7.63 -75.11
C VAL A 144 8.34 -6.67 -73.94
N ALA A 145 9.35 -6.93 -73.12
CA ALA A 145 9.99 -5.93 -72.27
C ALA A 145 11.42 -6.34 -71.93
N ALA A 146 12.37 -5.43 -72.18
CA ALA A 146 13.81 -5.60 -71.98
C ALA A 146 14.24 -5.34 -70.51
N PRO A 147 15.55 -5.37 -70.19
CA PRO A 147 16.13 -6.19 -69.14
C PRO A 147 16.02 -5.62 -67.71
N SER A 148 15.86 -6.56 -66.77
CA SER A 148 16.40 -6.61 -65.40
C SER A 148 16.64 -5.30 -64.66
N THR A 149 15.60 -4.79 -64.00
CA THR A 149 15.78 -4.01 -62.76
C THR A 149 16.11 -5.01 -61.64
N PRO A 150 17.12 -4.79 -60.78
CA PRO A 150 17.39 -5.70 -59.67
C PRO A 150 16.14 -5.79 -58.80
N ALA A 151 15.76 -7.02 -58.49
CA ALA A 151 14.63 -7.33 -57.64
C ALA A 151 14.67 -6.46 -56.38
N SER A 152 13.60 -5.70 -56.17
CA SER A 152 13.25 -5.29 -54.82
C SER A 152 13.10 -6.56 -53.97
N PRO A 153 13.59 -6.60 -52.73
CA PRO A 153 13.51 -7.80 -51.92
C PRO A 153 12.03 -8.18 -51.77
N SER A 154 11.70 -9.32 -52.35
CA SER A 154 10.41 -9.97 -52.28
C SER A 154 10.03 -10.20 -50.83
N GLY A 155 8.76 -9.90 -50.51
CA GLY A 155 7.92 -10.57 -49.51
C GLY A 155 8.57 -10.94 -48.18
N SER A 156 8.15 -10.23 -47.13
CA SER A 156 8.26 -10.60 -45.71
C SER A 156 8.19 -12.11 -45.44
N GLU A 157 9.32 -12.81 -45.49
CA GLU A 157 9.41 -14.19 -44.99
C GLU A 157 9.33 -14.16 -43.46
N ALA A 158 8.54 -15.06 -42.89
CA ALA A 158 8.48 -15.30 -41.46
C ALA A 158 9.84 -15.85 -40.98
N SER A 159 10.76 -14.97 -40.57
CA SER A 159 12.04 -15.36 -40.00
C SER A 159 11.85 -15.79 -38.54
N PRO A 160 12.60 -16.79 -38.04
CA PRO A 160 12.57 -17.16 -36.63
C PRO A 160 12.85 -15.98 -35.69
N GLU A 161 13.68 -15.02 -36.11
CA GLU A 161 13.94 -13.78 -35.38
C GLU A 161 12.65 -13.00 -35.09
N ARG A 162 11.77 -12.87 -36.09
CA ARG A 162 10.47 -12.20 -35.94
C ARG A 162 9.55 -12.93 -34.97
N TRP A 163 9.57 -14.27 -34.94
CA TRP A 163 8.78 -15.02 -33.95
C TRP A 163 9.26 -14.73 -32.53
N ALA A 164 10.58 -14.68 -32.30
CA ALA A 164 11.12 -14.31 -31.00
C ALA A 164 10.76 -12.88 -30.60
N ASP A 165 10.89 -11.93 -31.54
CA ASP A 165 10.52 -10.53 -31.31
C ASP A 165 9.02 -10.38 -30.99
N GLU A 166 8.15 -11.10 -31.69
CA GLU A 166 6.69 -11.08 -31.48
C GLU A 166 6.29 -11.70 -30.14
N LEU A 167 6.97 -12.78 -29.71
CA LEU A 167 6.78 -13.38 -28.38
C LEU A 167 7.22 -12.42 -27.26
N GLU A 168 8.39 -11.78 -27.41
CA GLU A 168 8.88 -10.79 -26.43
C GLU A 168 7.97 -9.56 -26.37
N ALA A 169 7.46 -9.08 -27.51
CA ALA A 169 6.49 -7.99 -27.58
C ALA A 169 5.13 -8.36 -26.95
N THR A 170 4.69 -9.60 -27.15
CA THR A 170 3.48 -10.14 -26.50
C THR A 170 3.65 -10.20 -24.99
N LEU A 171 4.79 -10.73 -24.53
CA LEU A 171 5.13 -10.81 -23.11
C LEU A 171 5.21 -9.41 -22.48
N ALA A 172 5.85 -8.45 -23.15
CA ALA A 172 5.90 -7.04 -22.73
C ALA A 172 4.50 -6.44 -22.58
N SER A 173 3.61 -6.72 -23.55
CA SER A 173 2.22 -6.24 -23.55
C SER A 173 1.40 -6.85 -22.40
N ILE A 174 1.61 -8.12 -22.07
CA ILE A 174 0.96 -8.78 -20.93
C ILE A 174 1.47 -8.20 -19.61
N LEU A 175 2.79 -8.05 -19.45
CA LEU A 175 3.40 -7.49 -18.24
C LEU A 175 2.92 -6.05 -18.00
N PHE A 176 2.87 -5.22 -19.05
CA PHE A 176 2.30 -3.87 -18.97
C PHE A 176 0.86 -3.88 -18.45
N ARG A 177 0.02 -4.79 -18.94
CA ARG A 177 -1.38 -4.93 -18.49
C ARG A 177 -1.48 -5.42 -17.05
N ILE A 178 -0.61 -6.33 -16.62
CA ILE A 178 -0.57 -6.81 -15.23
C ILE A 178 -0.21 -5.68 -14.27
N VAL A 179 0.89 -4.94 -14.52
CA VAL A 179 1.30 -3.84 -13.62
C VAL A 179 0.34 -2.64 -13.67
N SER A 180 -0.42 -2.52 -14.76
CA SER A 180 -1.44 -1.50 -14.93
C SER A 180 -2.83 -1.90 -14.44
N ASP A 181 -3.03 -3.14 -14.01
CA ASP A 181 -4.29 -3.57 -13.42
C ASP A 181 -4.49 -2.88 -12.07
N ASP A 182 -5.67 -2.28 -11.89
CA ASP A 182 -5.99 -1.46 -10.72
C ASP A 182 -5.93 -2.30 -9.42
N SER A 183 -6.42 -3.54 -9.46
CA SER A 183 -6.45 -4.41 -8.29
C SER A 183 -5.04 -4.88 -7.93
N PHE A 184 -4.25 -5.29 -8.92
CA PHE A 184 -2.86 -5.71 -8.72
C PHE A 184 -2.01 -4.55 -8.19
N ARG A 185 -2.09 -3.38 -8.83
CA ARG A 185 -1.32 -2.19 -8.46
C ARG A 185 -1.63 -1.72 -7.04
N ARG A 186 -2.91 -1.62 -6.67
CA ARG A 186 -3.32 -1.21 -5.31
C ARG A 186 -2.78 -2.17 -4.25
N ALA A 187 -2.83 -3.47 -4.51
CA ALA A 187 -2.27 -4.45 -3.61
C ALA A 187 -0.74 -4.34 -3.51
N GLU A 188 -0.04 -4.23 -4.64
CA GLU A 188 1.41 -4.01 -4.65
C GLU A 188 1.78 -2.80 -3.80
N THR A 189 1.10 -1.67 -4.00
CA THR A 189 1.40 -0.43 -3.26
C THR A 189 1.09 -0.53 -1.78
N ALA A 190 0.04 -1.28 -1.38
CA ALA A 190 -0.28 -1.53 0.02
C ALA A 190 0.78 -2.43 0.69
N TRP A 191 1.23 -3.49 0.00
CA TRP A 191 2.33 -4.34 0.49
C TRP A 191 3.65 -3.58 0.59
N ARG A 192 3.93 -2.66 -0.33
CA ARG A 192 5.11 -1.78 -0.26
C ARG A 192 5.01 -0.74 0.86
N GLY A 193 3.81 -0.23 1.13
CA GLY A 193 3.54 0.62 2.29
C GLY A 193 3.76 -0.14 3.61
N LEU A 194 3.31 -1.40 3.67
CA LEU A 194 3.58 -2.27 4.81
C LEU A 194 5.08 -2.54 4.95
N ASP A 195 5.80 -2.82 3.87
CA ASP A 195 7.27 -2.96 3.87
C ASP A 195 7.98 -1.71 4.42
N LEU A 196 7.53 -0.51 4.05
CA LEU A 196 8.06 0.74 4.59
C LEU A 196 7.93 0.79 6.12
N LEU A 197 6.77 0.42 6.66
CA LEU A 197 6.50 0.36 8.10
C LEU A 197 7.34 -0.73 8.77
N CYS A 198 7.39 -1.92 8.16
CA CYS A 198 8.14 -3.07 8.64
C CYS A 198 9.62 -2.76 8.86
N ARG A 199 10.24 -2.03 7.93
CA ARG A 199 11.64 -1.59 8.05
C ARG A 199 11.90 -0.69 9.27
N GLN A 200 10.88 -0.07 9.85
CA GLN A 200 11.00 0.79 11.03
C GLN A 200 10.78 0.06 12.36
N ALA A 201 10.12 -1.11 12.34
CA ALA A 201 9.63 -1.78 13.53
C ALA A 201 10.71 -2.41 14.41
N GLY A 202 11.93 -2.61 13.88
CA GLY A 202 13.01 -3.32 14.57
C GLY A 202 12.70 -4.80 14.83
N ASP A 203 13.68 -5.55 15.34
CA ASP A 203 13.56 -7.00 15.58
C ASP A 203 13.32 -7.37 17.06
N ASP A 204 13.12 -6.38 17.93
CA ASP A 204 13.00 -6.58 19.39
C ASP A 204 11.61 -7.04 19.85
N GLY A 205 10.65 -7.13 18.92
CA GLY A 205 9.28 -7.59 19.16
C GLY A 205 8.36 -6.56 19.82
N ARG A 206 8.75 -5.28 19.90
CA ARG A 206 7.87 -4.22 20.41
C ARG A 206 6.68 -3.92 19.51
N VAL A 207 6.74 -4.27 18.24
CA VAL A 207 5.70 -3.98 17.24
C VAL A 207 5.16 -5.28 16.69
N SER A 208 3.83 -5.38 16.59
CA SER A 208 3.14 -6.49 15.95
C SER A 208 2.16 -5.96 14.92
N LEU A 209 1.77 -6.81 13.96
CA LEU A 209 0.95 -6.41 12.82
C LEU A 209 -0.32 -7.26 12.77
N GLY A 210 -1.47 -6.60 12.69
CA GLY A 210 -2.72 -7.21 12.25
C GLY A 210 -3.03 -6.76 10.84
N LEU A 211 -3.25 -7.67 9.90
CA LEU A 211 -3.62 -7.35 8.53
C LEU A 211 -5.05 -7.80 8.27
N CYS A 212 -5.86 -6.91 7.71
CA CYS A 212 -7.20 -7.22 7.26
C CYS A 212 -7.36 -6.77 5.81
N PRO A 213 -7.35 -7.71 4.84
CA PRO A 213 -7.68 -7.40 3.46
C PRO A 213 -9.11 -6.83 3.38
N THR A 214 -9.26 -5.65 2.80
CA THR A 214 -10.55 -4.97 2.63
C THR A 214 -10.49 -4.00 1.45
N SER A 215 -11.64 -3.61 0.94
CA SER A 215 -11.80 -2.53 -0.04
C SER A 215 -12.81 -1.51 0.46
N GLU A 216 -12.89 -0.35 -0.19
CA GLU A 216 -13.93 0.64 0.12
C GLU A 216 -15.37 0.10 -0.04
N ALA A 217 -15.56 -0.98 -0.82
CA ALA A 217 -16.86 -1.64 -1.00
C ALA A 217 -17.35 -2.37 0.24
N VAL A 218 -16.43 -2.99 0.99
CA VAL A 218 -16.75 -3.82 2.16
C VAL A 218 -16.20 -3.26 3.47
N LEU A 219 -15.61 -2.06 3.44
CA LEU A 219 -14.96 -1.45 4.61
C LEU A 219 -15.94 -1.26 5.77
N ALA A 220 -17.19 -0.91 5.49
CA ALA A 220 -18.19 -0.71 6.54
C ALA A 220 -18.47 -2.03 7.28
N GLU A 221 -18.69 -3.13 6.56
CA GLU A 221 -18.88 -4.46 7.12
C GLU A 221 -17.63 -4.95 7.86
N THR A 222 -16.45 -4.70 7.30
CA THR A 222 -15.16 -5.03 7.93
C THR A 222 -15.02 -4.33 9.28
N ILE A 223 -15.31 -3.02 9.35
CA ILE A 223 -15.24 -2.24 10.61
C ILE A 223 -16.17 -2.83 11.67
N GLU A 224 -17.43 -3.13 11.32
CA GLU A 224 -18.37 -3.70 12.29
C GLU A 224 -17.91 -5.09 12.78
N ALA A 225 -17.42 -5.94 11.90
CA ALA A 225 -16.91 -7.26 12.29
C ALA A 225 -15.65 -7.16 13.18
N LEU A 226 -14.76 -6.19 12.92
CA LEU A 226 -13.57 -5.99 13.73
C LEU A 226 -13.86 -5.42 15.14
N LYS A 227 -15.00 -4.74 15.33
CA LYS A 227 -15.39 -4.26 16.67
C LYS A 227 -15.52 -5.38 17.69
N GLU A 228 -15.97 -6.55 17.25
CA GLU A 228 -16.19 -7.71 18.10
C GLU A 228 -15.13 -8.81 17.91
N GLY A 229 -14.48 -8.85 16.74
CA GLY A 229 -13.59 -9.95 16.33
C GLY A 229 -12.11 -9.76 16.59
N LEU A 230 -11.67 -8.62 17.14
CA LEU A 230 -10.25 -8.40 17.44
C LEU A 230 -9.82 -9.13 18.73
N PRO A 231 -8.72 -9.89 18.71
CA PRO A 231 -8.22 -10.57 19.91
C PRO A 231 -7.69 -9.59 20.95
N ASP A 232 -6.98 -8.55 20.49
CA ASP A 232 -6.40 -7.49 21.30
C ASP A 232 -6.75 -6.13 20.70
N ALA A 233 -6.88 -5.10 21.55
CA ALA A 233 -7.11 -3.74 21.10
C ALA A 233 -5.87 -3.21 20.34
N PRO A 234 -6.04 -2.63 19.13
CA PRO A 234 -4.94 -2.08 18.38
C PRO A 234 -4.40 -0.83 19.08
N SER A 235 -3.11 -0.55 18.93
CA SER A 235 -2.51 0.72 19.36
C SER A 235 -2.57 1.78 18.26
N LEU A 236 -2.65 1.35 17.01
CA LEU A 236 -2.75 2.18 15.82
C LEU A 236 -3.55 1.43 14.74
N VAL A 237 -4.37 2.15 13.99
CA VAL A 237 -5.04 1.62 12.81
C VAL A 237 -4.54 2.38 11.58
N VAL A 238 -4.12 1.65 10.56
CA VAL A 238 -3.70 2.20 9.27
C VAL A 238 -4.74 1.77 8.24
N ALA A 239 -5.48 2.72 7.67
CA ALA A 239 -6.48 2.47 6.64
C ALA A 239 -5.95 2.99 5.30
N ASP A 240 -5.53 2.07 4.42
CA ASP A 240 -4.93 2.39 3.13
C ASP A 240 -6.00 2.69 2.06
N PHE A 241 -6.62 3.86 2.21
CA PHE A 241 -7.63 4.40 1.30
C PHE A 241 -7.33 5.85 0.95
N SER A 242 -7.92 6.34 -0.13
CA SER A 242 -7.80 7.72 -0.58
C SER A 242 -9.19 8.33 -0.73
N PHE A 243 -9.70 8.92 0.35
CA PHE A 243 -11.05 9.45 0.39
C PHE A 243 -11.17 10.80 -0.34
N ASP A 244 -12.35 11.04 -0.91
CA ASP A 244 -12.71 12.28 -1.62
C ASP A 244 -13.88 13.00 -0.93
N ASN A 245 -14.46 14.00 -1.61
CA ASN A 245 -15.60 14.77 -1.10
C ASN A 245 -16.97 14.12 -1.38
N ALA A 246 -17.01 12.88 -1.86
CA ALA A 246 -18.26 12.17 -2.08
C ALA A 246 -18.95 11.82 -0.76
N THR A 247 -20.27 11.68 -0.80
CA THR A 247 -21.07 11.29 0.36
C THR A 247 -20.58 9.98 1.00
N ARG A 248 -20.32 8.97 0.17
CA ARG A 248 -19.84 7.65 0.61
C ARG A 248 -18.50 7.75 1.35
N SER A 249 -17.58 8.55 0.83
CA SER A 249 -16.25 8.77 1.44
C SER A 249 -16.38 9.39 2.83
N PHE A 250 -17.24 10.39 3.00
CA PHE A 250 -17.49 10.96 4.33
C PHE A 250 -18.16 9.99 5.30
N ASP A 251 -19.07 9.15 4.83
CA ASP A 251 -19.72 8.16 5.69
C ASP A 251 -18.71 7.10 6.17
N LEU A 252 -17.77 6.69 5.31
CA LEU A 252 -16.67 5.78 5.68
C LEU A 252 -15.64 6.45 6.61
N LEU A 253 -15.25 7.71 6.33
CA LEU A 253 -14.36 8.48 7.21
C LEU A 253 -14.94 8.62 8.62
N ARG A 254 -16.23 8.91 8.73
CA ARG A 254 -16.93 8.96 10.02
C ARG A 254 -16.88 7.62 10.75
N ARG A 255 -17.17 6.52 10.05
CA ARG A 255 -17.10 5.16 10.64
C ARG A 255 -15.70 4.80 11.11
N LEU A 256 -14.66 5.18 10.35
CA LEU A 256 -13.27 5.02 10.77
C LEU A 256 -12.96 5.83 12.03
N ALA A 257 -13.40 7.09 12.10
CA ALA A 257 -13.25 7.91 13.29
C ALA A 257 -13.94 7.28 14.52
N GLU A 258 -15.20 6.85 14.37
CA GLU A 258 -15.98 6.17 15.42
C GLU A 258 -15.33 4.84 15.84
N PHE A 259 -14.73 4.11 14.88
CA PHE A 259 -13.97 2.90 15.16
C PHE A 259 -12.71 3.20 15.99
N GLY A 260 -11.96 4.23 15.63
CA GLY A 260 -10.78 4.68 16.40
C GLY A 260 -11.13 5.08 17.83
N GLU A 261 -12.23 5.81 18.01
CA GLU A 261 -12.76 6.17 19.33
C GLU A 261 -13.16 4.93 20.13
N THR A 262 -13.87 3.98 19.51
CA THR A 262 -14.30 2.73 20.16
C THR A 262 -13.12 1.87 20.58
N MET A 263 -12.10 1.79 19.73
CA MET A 263 -10.87 1.03 19.99
C MET A 263 -9.86 1.77 20.87
N LEU A 264 -10.10 3.05 21.14
CA LEU A 264 -9.16 3.96 21.80
C LEU A 264 -7.78 3.96 21.11
N ALA A 265 -7.82 3.94 19.77
CA ALA A 265 -6.67 3.81 18.89
C ALA A 265 -6.74 4.83 17.75
N PRO A 266 -5.71 5.66 17.53
CA PRO A 266 -5.69 6.57 16.38
C PRO A 266 -5.78 5.81 15.06
N VAL A 267 -6.55 6.35 14.12
CA VAL A 267 -6.77 5.82 12.77
C VAL A 267 -6.16 6.77 11.77
N VAL A 268 -5.22 6.27 10.98
CA VAL A 268 -4.54 7.04 9.92
C VAL A 268 -5.09 6.62 8.57
N THR A 269 -5.55 7.58 7.77
CA THR A 269 -6.08 7.31 6.43
C THR A 269 -5.73 8.41 5.43
N GLY A 270 -5.68 8.07 4.15
CA GLY A 270 -5.41 9.03 3.09
C GLY A 270 -6.64 9.80 2.61
N ILE A 271 -6.41 11.02 2.13
CA ILE A 271 -7.33 11.80 1.30
C ILE A 271 -6.66 12.18 -0.02
N GLY A 272 -7.43 12.21 -1.10
CA GLY A 272 -6.95 12.54 -2.44
C GLY A 272 -7.22 13.99 -2.87
N PRO A 273 -6.70 14.41 -4.04
CA PRO A 273 -6.96 15.75 -4.59
C PRO A 273 -8.47 16.05 -4.71
N ARG A 274 -9.27 15.04 -5.06
CA ARG A 274 -10.73 15.17 -5.19
C ARG A 274 -11.44 15.53 -3.89
N PHE A 275 -10.83 15.30 -2.72
CA PHE A 275 -11.33 15.83 -1.45
C PHE A 275 -11.43 17.36 -1.45
N PHE A 276 -10.49 18.02 -2.15
CA PHE A 276 -10.44 19.46 -2.32
C PHE A 276 -11.21 19.95 -3.55
N GLY A 277 -11.89 19.05 -4.27
CA GLY A 277 -12.60 19.37 -5.50
C GLY A 277 -11.68 19.64 -6.71
N ILE A 278 -10.41 19.28 -6.60
CA ILE A 278 -9.42 19.39 -7.69
C ILE A 278 -9.14 18.02 -8.29
N LYS A 279 -8.66 18.00 -9.54
CA LYS A 279 -8.37 16.74 -10.23
C LYS A 279 -7.06 16.12 -9.75
N ASP A 280 -6.03 16.96 -9.66
CA ASP A 280 -4.64 16.61 -9.38
C ASP A 280 -4.05 17.63 -8.40
N TRP A 281 -3.04 17.26 -7.62
CA TRP A 281 -2.48 18.14 -6.59
C TRP A 281 -1.78 19.39 -7.15
N ASP A 282 -1.39 19.41 -8.42
CA ASP A 282 -0.83 20.59 -9.11
C ASP A 282 -1.77 21.81 -9.10
N GLU A 283 -3.06 21.60 -8.82
CA GLU A 283 -4.07 22.65 -8.71
C GLU A 283 -4.24 23.17 -7.28
N VAL A 284 -3.61 22.55 -6.28
CA VAL A 284 -3.83 22.87 -4.86
C VAL A 284 -3.45 24.32 -4.53
N ASP A 285 -2.40 24.84 -5.16
CA ASP A 285 -1.96 26.21 -4.92
C ASP A 285 -2.85 27.27 -5.59
N LYS A 286 -3.67 26.86 -6.57
CA LYS A 286 -4.68 27.72 -7.22
C LYS A 286 -5.95 27.86 -6.38
N LEU A 287 -6.13 26.99 -5.38
CA LEU A 287 -7.28 27.07 -4.48
C LEU A 287 -7.21 28.32 -3.61
N PRO A 288 -8.37 28.91 -3.26
CA PRO A 288 -8.43 29.95 -2.25
C PRO A 288 -7.93 29.42 -0.90
N TYR A 289 -7.90 30.31 0.10
CA TYR A 289 -7.56 29.93 1.46
C TYR A 289 -8.40 28.71 1.91
N LEU A 290 -7.75 27.62 2.32
CA LEU A 290 -8.46 26.33 2.54
C LEU A 290 -9.51 26.41 3.64
N SER A 291 -9.30 27.25 4.66
CA SER A 291 -10.27 27.43 5.74
C SER A 291 -11.56 28.08 5.22
N HIS A 292 -11.47 29.01 4.26
CA HIS A 292 -12.66 29.55 3.59
C HIS A 292 -13.31 28.52 2.66
N LEU A 293 -12.51 27.68 2.00
CA LEU A 293 -13.03 26.60 1.16
C LEU A 293 -13.84 25.59 2.00
N ALA A 294 -13.36 25.27 3.19
CA ALA A 294 -14.02 24.35 4.12
C ALA A 294 -15.40 24.86 4.60
N ASP A 295 -15.67 26.16 4.55
CA ASP A 295 -16.96 26.75 4.92
C ASP A 295 -18.05 26.54 3.87
N ASN A 296 -17.68 26.18 2.64
CA ASN A 296 -18.63 25.89 1.57
C ASN A 296 -19.53 24.70 1.91
N ALA A 297 -20.70 24.65 1.26
CA ALA A 297 -21.70 23.60 1.48
C ALA A 297 -21.16 22.19 1.16
N ALA A 298 -20.28 22.06 0.17
CA ALA A 298 -19.67 20.78 -0.21
C ALA A 298 -18.84 20.12 0.92
N TRP A 299 -18.33 20.90 1.87
CA TRP A 299 -17.57 20.41 3.04
C TRP A 299 -18.38 20.43 4.34
N ALA A 300 -19.71 20.62 4.27
CA ALA A 300 -20.55 20.60 5.46
C ALA A 300 -20.45 19.28 6.25
N LYS A 301 -20.29 18.15 5.54
CA LYS A 301 -20.08 16.83 6.17
C LYS A 301 -18.74 16.74 6.90
N TRP A 302 -17.66 17.22 6.28
CA TRP A 302 -16.35 17.32 6.93
C TRP A 302 -16.42 18.21 8.17
N ARG A 303 -16.95 19.42 8.05
CA ARG A 303 -17.11 20.35 9.19
C ARG A 303 -17.96 19.76 10.31
N LYS A 304 -18.96 18.93 10.00
CA LYS A 304 -19.74 18.23 11.01
C LYS A 304 -18.88 17.18 11.72
N LEU A 305 -18.21 16.30 10.96
CA LEU A 305 -17.31 15.28 11.53
C LEU A 305 -16.27 15.90 12.46
N ARG A 306 -15.60 16.98 12.05
CA ARG A 306 -14.57 17.68 12.85
C ARG A 306 -15.02 18.15 14.23
N LYS A 307 -16.33 18.27 14.47
CA LYS A 307 -16.91 18.69 15.76
C LYS A 307 -17.33 17.51 16.64
N GLU A 308 -17.24 16.29 16.13
CA GLU A 308 -17.56 15.06 16.86
C GLU A 308 -16.33 14.60 17.64
N SER A 309 -16.51 13.98 18.80
CA SER A 309 -15.40 13.48 19.63
C SER A 309 -14.54 12.45 18.89
N ALA A 310 -15.17 11.63 18.05
CA ALA A 310 -14.52 10.69 17.16
C ALA A 310 -13.44 11.32 16.26
N ALA A 311 -13.54 12.61 15.90
CA ALA A 311 -12.59 13.26 15.01
C ALA A 311 -11.19 13.45 15.62
N ASP A 312 -11.07 13.36 16.95
CA ASP A 312 -9.76 13.35 17.62
C ASP A 312 -8.99 12.06 17.38
N TRP A 313 -9.67 10.98 16.98
CA TRP A 313 -9.06 9.69 16.71
C TRP A 313 -8.72 9.48 15.24
N LEU A 314 -9.06 10.42 14.36
CA LEU A 314 -8.84 10.30 12.92
C LEU A 314 -7.72 11.24 12.46
N LEU A 315 -6.68 10.69 11.84
CA LEU A 315 -5.64 11.42 11.13
C LEU A 315 -5.87 11.29 9.62
N ALA A 316 -6.38 12.37 9.01
CA ALA A 316 -6.56 12.45 7.56
C ALA A 316 -5.29 13.01 6.91
N VAL A 317 -4.67 12.22 6.05
CA VAL A 317 -3.33 12.49 5.52
C VAL A 317 -3.38 12.78 4.02
N ALA A 318 -2.72 13.86 3.61
CA ALA A 318 -2.57 14.24 2.21
C ALA A 318 -1.15 13.97 1.71
N ASN A 319 -1.03 13.80 0.39
CA ASN A 319 0.19 13.50 -0.34
C ASN A 319 0.70 12.06 -0.16
N ARG A 320 1.34 11.56 -1.21
CA ARG A 320 1.86 10.20 -1.31
C ARG A 320 3.32 10.22 -1.70
N ILE A 321 4.03 9.14 -1.39
CA ILE A 321 5.39 8.91 -1.89
C ILE A 321 5.40 7.74 -2.88
N PRO A 322 6.36 7.67 -3.81
CA PRO A 322 6.49 6.53 -4.71
C PRO A 322 6.69 5.24 -3.93
N ALA A 323 5.97 4.18 -4.32
CA ALA A 323 6.17 2.84 -3.76
C ALA A 323 7.42 2.17 -4.35
N ARG A 324 7.70 2.45 -5.61
CA ARG A 324 8.91 2.08 -6.35
C ARG A 324 9.05 2.99 -7.59
N PRO A 325 10.20 3.02 -8.25
CA PRO A 325 10.29 3.61 -9.59
C PRO A 325 9.38 2.85 -10.57
N ALA A 326 8.74 3.57 -11.48
CA ALA A 326 7.98 2.98 -12.59
C ALA A 326 8.90 2.15 -13.50
N PHE A 327 8.42 1.00 -14.00
CA PHE A 327 9.22 0.16 -14.89
C PHE A 327 9.51 0.87 -16.22
N GLY A 328 10.72 0.71 -16.73
CA GLY A 328 11.18 1.33 -17.97
C GLY A 328 12.69 1.49 -18.01
N LYS A 329 13.20 2.41 -18.82
CA LYS A 329 14.66 2.57 -19.02
C LYS A 329 15.47 2.83 -17.74
N LYS A 330 14.89 3.54 -16.77
CA LYS A 330 15.53 3.86 -15.49
C LYS A 330 15.32 2.79 -14.41
N ASN A 331 14.40 1.86 -14.63
CA ASN A 331 14.12 0.72 -13.76
C ASN A 331 13.77 -0.50 -14.64
N PRO A 332 14.77 -1.11 -15.28
CA PRO A 332 14.54 -2.13 -16.30
C PRO A 332 14.09 -3.45 -15.68
N ALA A 333 13.12 -4.10 -16.34
CA ALA A 333 12.83 -5.52 -16.16
C ALA A 333 13.60 -6.36 -17.21
N ALA A 334 13.57 -7.69 -17.08
CA ALA A 334 14.20 -8.60 -18.05
C ALA A 334 13.59 -8.50 -19.46
N ILE A 335 12.32 -8.08 -19.55
CA ILE A 335 11.63 -7.76 -20.79
C ILE A 335 11.34 -6.26 -20.80
N GLU A 336 11.72 -5.57 -21.87
CA GLU A 336 11.55 -4.12 -21.95
C GLU A 336 10.07 -3.76 -22.16
N PHE A 337 9.52 -2.99 -21.22
CA PHE A 337 8.24 -2.28 -21.34
C PHE A 337 8.30 -1.01 -20.49
N ALA A 338 7.37 -0.09 -20.69
CA ALA A 338 7.29 1.15 -19.93
C ALA A 338 5.94 1.25 -19.23
N GLU A 339 5.97 1.42 -17.91
CA GLU A 339 4.79 1.69 -17.10
C GLU A 339 4.38 3.16 -17.27
N ALA A 340 3.08 3.41 -17.43
CA ALA A 340 2.57 4.74 -17.78
C ALA A 340 2.57 5.71 -16.59
N GLU A 341 2.41 5.20 -15.37
CA GLU A 341 2.20 5.99 -14.16
C GLU A 341 3.13 5.51 -13.04
N THR A 342 3.52 6.43 -12.17
CA THR A 342 4.24 6.11 -10.95
C THR A 342 3.31 5.35 -9.98
N PRO A 343 3.72 4.19 -9.44
CA PRO A 343 2.99 3.55 -8.37
C PRO A 343 3.20 4.32 -7.06
N TRP A 344 2.11 4.81 -6.47
CA TRP A 344 2.11 5.59 -5.24
C TRP A 344 1.70 4.75 -4.04
N THR A 345 2.42 4.85 -2.93
CA THR A 345 1.96 4.31 -1.64
C THR A 345 0.71 5.06 -1.17
N GLY A 346 -0.11 4.42 -0.34
CA GLY A 346 -1.13 5.14 0.44
C GLY A 346 -0.54 6.24 1.30
N ALA A 347 -1.24 7.38 1.40
CA ALA A 347 -0.78 8.52 2.19
C ALA A 347 -0.61 8.18 3.69
N ALA A 348 -1.36 7.21 4.19
CA ALA A 348 -1.34 6.79 5.58
C ALA A 348 0.00 6.14 6.02
N TRP A 349 0.76 5.56 5.09
CA TRP A 349 1.94 4.75 5.41
C TRP A 349 3.11 5.54 5.98
N VAL A 350 3.35 6.77 5.50
CA VAL A 350 4.46 7.60 5.98
C VAL A 350 4.33 7.97 7.46
N PRO A 351 3.24 8.62 7.92
CA PRO A 351 3.06 8.91 9.34
C PRO A 351 2.99 7.64 10.19
N ALA A 352 2.36 6.55 9.71
CA ALA A 352 2.34 5.28 10.43
C ALA A 352 3.76 4.70 10.63
N ALA A 353 4.59 4.70 9.58
CA ALA A 353 5.98 4.24 9.66
C ALA A 353 6.82 5.13 10.59
N LEU A 354 6.60 6.46 10.59
CA LEU A 354 7.26 7.37 11.54
C LEU A 354 6.83 7.07 12.99
N MET A 355 5.55 6.83 13.26
CA MET A 355 5.08 6.43 14.60
C MET A 355 5.72 5.10 15.05
N VAL A 356 5.78 4.12 14.15
CA VAL A 356 6.43 2.82 14.42
C VAL A 356 7.93 2.99 14.68
N LYS A 357 8.62 3.84 13.91
CA LYS A 357 10.01 4.21 14.15
C LYS A 357 10.21 4.78 15.56
N ARG A 358 9.32 5.68 15.99
CA ARG A 358 9.37 6.24 17.35
C ARG A 358 9.14 5.18 18.42
N VAL A 359 8.21 4.26 18.22
CA VAL A 359 8.00 3.13 19.16
C VAL A 359 9.25 2.25 19.26
N ALA A 360 9.91 1.95 18.14
CA ALA A 360 11.15 1.18 18.13
C ALA A 360 12.27 1.92 18.89
N GLU A 361 12.42 3.23 18.66
CA GLU A 361 13.46 4.06 19.26
C GLU A 361 13.23 4.35 20.76
N THR A 362 12.00 4.68 21.16
CA THR A 362 11.71 5.22 22.51
C THR A 362 10.59 4.50 23.25
N GLY A 363 9.91 3.54 22.63
CA GLY A 363 8.72 2.88 23.19
C GLY A 363 7.43 3.70 23.08
N TRP A 364 7.51 4.92 22.55
CA TRP A 364 6.39 5.85 22.39
C TRP A 364 6.19 6.22 20.92
N PRO A 365 4.94 6.26 20.43
CA PRO A 365 4.65 6.68 19.06
C PRO A 365 4.66 8.19 18.84
N THR A 366 4.84 8.98 19.91
CA THR A 366 4.79 10.43 19.87
C THR A 366 6.08 11.04 19.32
N ARG A 367 5.99 12.34 18.97
CA ARG A 367 7.07 13.12 18.35
C ARG A 367 7.52 12.59 16.99
N PHE A 368 6.67 11.79 16.33
CA PHE A 368 6.89 11.32 14.96
C PHE A 368 6.82 12.46 13.94
N ASP A 369 6.21 13.58 14.33
CA ASP A 369 5.98 14.79 13.55
C ASP A 369 6.99 15.91 13.85
N ASP A 370 8.11 15.58 14.51
CA ASP A 370 9.24 16.47 14.69
C ASP A 370 10.05 16.59 13.37
N LEU A 371 10.61 17.77 13.09
CA LEU A 371 11.47 18.02 11.92
C LEU A 371 12.69 17.07 11.79
N ARG A 372 13.09 16.43 12.90
CA ARG A 372 14.21 15.48 12.97
C ARG A 372 13.77 14.04 12.75
N CYS A 373 12.49 13.71 12.90
CA CYS A 373 11.98 12.38 12.64
C CYS A 373 11.65 12.28 11.15
N ARG A 374 12.47 11.52 10.43
CA ARG A 374 12.36 11.35 8.97
C ARG A 374 12.48 9.89 8.61
N LEU A 375 11.76 9.48 7.57
CA LEU A 375 12.05 8.28 6.82
C LEU A 375 13.13 8.62 5.80
N SER A 376 14.08 7.71 5.59
CA SER A 376 15.19 7.87 4.67
C SER A 376 15.22 6.70 3.68
N GLU A 377 16.06 6.81 2.64
CA GLU A 377 16.24 5.77 1.62
C GLU A 377 14.93 5.41 0.89
N LEU A 378 14.06 6.41 0.69
CA LEU A 378 12.79 6.20 0.03
C LEU A 378 12.97 5.99 -1.47
N PRO A 379 12.06 5.22 -2.10
CA PRO A 379 12.06 5.06 -3.54
C PRO A 379 11.91 6.41 -4.26
N VAL A 380 12.70 6.60 -5.31
CA VAL A 380 12.67 7.81 -6.13
C VAL A 380 12.11 7.45 -7.50
N SER A 381 11.04 8.13 -7.90
CA SER A 381 10.53 8.05 -9.27
C SER A 381 11.19 9.10 -10.15
N HIS A 382 11.00 9.01 -11.46
CA HIS A 382 11.63 9.94 -12.40
C HIS A 382 10.60 10.47 -13.39
N GLY A 383 10.45 11.78 -13.42
CA GLY A 383 9.68 12.51 -14.44
C GLY A 383 10.58 13.12 -15.51
N ALA A 384 9.97 13.95 -16.37
CA ALA A 384 10.68 14.76 -17.36
C ALA A 384 11.63 15.77 -16.69
N ASP A 385 11.19 16.38 -15.59
CA ASP A 385 11.90 17.48 -14.91
C ASP A 385 12.88 17.01 -13.82
N GLY A 386 13.07 15.69 -13.67
CA GLY A 386 14.03 15.12 -12.72
C GLY A 386 13.43 14.09 -11.75
N PRO A 387 14.05 13.89 -10.57
CA PRO A 387 13.55 12.97 -9.57
C PRO A 387 12.24 13.46 -8.94
N ILE A 388 11.32 12.54 -8.68
CA ILE A 388 10.02 12.74 -8.04
C ILE A 388 10.04 12.00 -6.70
N TYR A 389 9.87 12.74 -5.61
CA TYR A 389 9.93 12.22 -4.24
C TYR A 389 8.54 12.09 -3.59
N SER A 390 7.57 12.89 -4.03
CA SER A 390 6.18 12.85 -3.60
C SER A 390 5.25 13.21 -4.75
N GLU A 391 3.96 12.93 -4.58
CA GLU A 391 2.92 13.22 -5.57
C GLU A 391 2.79 14.72 -5.82
N ALA A 392 3.04 15.54 -4.81
CA ALA A 392 3.08 16.98 -4.92
C ALA A 392 4.05 17.63 -3.93
N SER A 393 4.62 18.76 -4.33
CA SER A 393 5.41 19.63 -3.44
C SER A 393 4.51 20.69 -2.81
N PHE A 394 4.14 20.52 -1.54
CA PHE A 394 3.37 21.53 -0.82
C PHE A 394 4.26 22.63 -0.23
N SER A 395 3.89 23.89 -0.44
CA SER A 395 4.50 25.01 0.27
C SER A 395 4.19 24.92 1.78
N ALA A 396 5.07 25.50 2.61
CA ALA A 396 4.85 25.53 4.06
C ALA A 396 3.52 26.21 4.44
N GLU A 397 3.14 27.26 3.70
CA GLU A 397 1.87 27.95 3.89
C GLU A 397 0.67 27.06 3.52
N ARG A 398 0.75 26.32 2.41
CA ARG A 398 -0.31 25.38 2.03
C ARG A 398 -0.45 24.25 3.04
N GLY A 399 0.67 23.70 3.52
CA GLY A 399 0.67 22.70 4.59
C GLY A 399 0.03 23.22 5.88
N ARG A 400 0.32 24.47 6.27
CA ARG A 400 -0.31 25.14 7.41
C ARG A 400 -1.83 25.25 7.25
N GLN A 401 -2.30 25.66 6.08
CA GLN A 401 -3.75 25.73 5.79
C GLN A 401 -4.43 24.37 5.81
N MET A 402 -3.74 23.31 5.37
CA MET A 402 -4.27 21.94 5.49
C MET A 402 -4.48 21.56 6.96
N MET A 403 -3.51 21.88 7.82
CA MET A 403 -3.62 21.57 9.25
C MET A 403 -4.77 22.34 9.94
N GLU A 404 -5.01 23.60 9.57
CA GLU A 404 -6.17 24.37 10.07
C GLU A 404 -7.53 23.72 9.80
N ILE A 405 -7.62 22.93 8.72
CA ILE A 405 -8.84 22.22 8.34
C ILE A 405 -8.83 20.73 8.74
N GLY A 406 -7.84 20.29 9.53
CA GLY A 406 -7.75 18.94 10.07
C GLY A 406 -7.14 17.93 9.09
N VAL A 407 -6.30 18.40 8.17
CA VAL A 407 -5.58 17.57 7.21
C VAL A 407 -4.08 17.67 7.46
N THR A 408 -3.43 16.52 7.58
CA THR A 408 -1.99 16.43 7.81
C THR A 408 -1.25 16.19 6.50
N PRO A 409 -0.37 17.11 6.04
CA PRO A 409 0.41 16.90 4.84
C PRO A 409 1.65 16.02 5.10
N VAL A 410 1.94 15.12 4.16
CA VAL A 410 3.26 14.49 4.02
C VAL A 410 4.12 15.35 3.10
N THR A 411 5.38 15.56 3.48
CA THR A 411 6.38 16.21 2.64
C THR A 411 7.52 15.23 2.37
N ALA A 412 8.04 15.23 1.14
CA ALA A 412 9.20 14.42 0.78
C ALA A 412 10.16 15.19 -0.13
N GLU A 413 11.45 15.13 0.19
CA GLU A 413 12.52 15.79 -0.53
C GLU A 413 13.82 14.99 -0.36
N GLY A 414 14.62 14.87 -1.42
CA GLY A 414 15.96 14.25 -1.32
C GLY A 414 15.97 12.78 -0.91
N GLY A 415 14.87 12.04 -1.16
CA GLY A 415 14.71 10.66 -0.73
C GLY A 415 14.37 10.49 0.76
N GLU A 416 14.04 11.58 1.44
CA GLU A 416 13.48 11.59 2.78
C GLU A 416 12.01 11.99 2.76
N ALA A 417 11.22 11.49 3.72
CA ALA A 417 9.86 11.98 3.96
C ALA A 417 9.61 12.21 5.44
N LEU A 418 8.77 13.21 5.73
CA LEU A 418 8.33 13.55 7.06
C LEU A 418 6.92 14.12 7.06
N THR A 419 6.39 14.29 8.26
CA THR A 419 5.21 15.09 8.56
C THR A 419 5.60 16.06 9.67
N VAL A 420 5.08 17.29 9.66
CA VAL A 420 5.40 18.30 10.67
C VAL A 420 4.14 18.80 11.33
N GLY A 421 4.09 18.73 12.66
CA GLY A 421 2.97 19.26 13.46
C GLY A 421 1.64 18.58 13.16
N ALA A 422 1.63 17.25 13.05
CA ALA A 422 0.48 16.47 12.63
C ALA A 422 -0.77 16.75 13.48
N VAL A 423 -1.91 16.89 12.82
CA VAL A 423 -3.20 17.19 13.44
C VAL A 423 -4.26 16.18 13.08
N THR A 424 -5.12 15.89 14.04
CA THR A 424 -6.34 15.09 13.87
C THR A 424 -7.33 15.83 12.97
N ALA A 425 -8.40 15.15 12.56
CA ALA A 425 -9.51 15.78 11.84
C ALA A 425 -10.12 16.94 12.65
N ALA A 426 -10.14 16.83 13.98
CA ALA A 426 -10.55 17.93 14.88
C ALA A 426 -9.58 19.12 14.90
N SER A 427 -8.46 19.06 14.18
CA SER A 427 -7.35 20.03 14.20
C SER A 427 -6.59 20.12 15.52
N ASN A 428 -6.69 19.08 16.36
CA ASN A 428 -5.91 18.98 17.58
C ASN A 428 -4.59 18.25 17.30
N PRO A 429 -3.49 18.56 18.05
CA PRO A 429 -2.25 17.82 17.92
C PRO A 429 -2.45 16.33 18.23
N VAL A 430 -2.09 15.44 17.30
CA VAL A 430 -2.35 13.99 17.42
C VAL A 430 -1.50 13.30 18.50
N ASN A 431 -0.39 13.92 18.90
CA ASN A 431 0.54 13.37 19.89
C ASN A 431 -0.15 13.03 21.22
N TYR A 432 -1.16 13.79 21.63
CA TYR A 432 -1.90 13.50 22.86
C TYR A 432 -2.66 12.17 22.78
N GLN A 433 -3.41 11.95 21.70
CA GLN A 433 -4.20 10.74 21.47
C GLN A 433 -3.30 9.52 21.32
N LEU A 434 -2.13 9.69 20.69
CA LEU A 434 -1.11 8.64 20.61
C LEU A 434 -0.55 8.25 21.98
N ALA A 435 -0.24 9.23 22.85
CA ALA A 435 0.22 8.95 24.20
C ALA A 435 -0.88 8.31 25.06
N LEU A 436 -2.10 8.83 24.98
CA LEU A 436 -3.28 8.30 25.67
C LEU A 436 -3.53 6.83 25.26
N ALA A 437 -3.57 6.55 23.96
CA ALA A 437 -3.75 5.19 23.43
C ALA A 437 -2.64 4.24 23.90
N ARG A 438 -1.39 4.71 23.97
CA ARG A 438 -0.27 3.91 24.45
C ARG A 438 -0.42 3.51 25.92
N VAL A 439 -0.87 4.43 26.77
CA VAL A 439 -1.13 4.15 28.20
C VAL A 439 -2.34 3.23 28.36
N ILE A 440 -3.43 3.47 27.62
CA ILE A 440 -4.63 2.61 27.65
C ILE A 440 -4.28 1.18 27.23
N GLY A 441 -3.55 1.01 26.12
CA GLY A 441 -3.14 -0.30 25.62
C GLY A 441 -2.30 -1.09 26.64
N LEU A 442 -1.41 -0.40 27.38
CA LEU A 442 -0.66 -1.02 28.48
C LEU A 442 -1.59 -1.57 29.57
N ILE A 443 -2.56 -0.76 30.01
CA ILE A 443 -3.53 -1.13 31.05
C ILE A 443 -4.37 -2.34 30.59
N LEU A 444 -4.90 -2.29 29.36
CA LEU A 444 -5.70 -3.38 28.79
C LEU A 444 -4.91 -4.67 28.63
N SER A 445 -3.64 -4.59 28.20
CA SER A 445 -2.76 -5.75 28.09
C SER A 445 -2.46 -6.40 29.44
N MET A 446 -2.27 -5.60 30.49
CA MET A 446 -2.07 -6.10 31.85
C MET A 446 -3.32 -6.79 32.40
N ARG A 447 -4.50 -6.21 32.14
CA ARG A 447 -5.79 -6.84 32.49
C ARG A 447 -5.97 -8.20 31.81
N GLY A 448 -5.76 -8.26 30.49
CA GLY A 448 -5.97 -9.48 29.69
C GLY A 448 -5.12 -10.67 30.13
N LYS A 449 -3.93 -10.41 30.70
CA LYS A 449 -3.04 -11.46 31.23
C LYS A 449 -3.39 -11.96 32.62
N GLY A 450 -4.52 -11.54 33.17
CA GLY A 450 -4.93 -11.93 34.51
C GLY A 450 -4.00 -11.35 35.56
N GLY A 451 -3.61 -10.08 35.42
CA GLY A 451 -3.04 -9.27 36.51
C GLY A 451 -4.07 -9.09 37.64
N GLY A 452 -4.54 -10.18 38.22
CA GLY A 452 -5.45 -10.22 39.34
C GLY A 452 -4.69 -10.03 40.64
N GLY A 453 -5.21 -9.17 41.49
CA GLY A 453 -4.69 -8.83 42.80
C GLY A 453 -5.74 -8.02 43.56
N ASP A 454 -5.44 -7.69 44.81
CA ASP A 454 -6.13 -6.62 45.49
C ASP A 454 -5.82 -5.26 44.83
N THR A 455 -6.51 -4.21 45.28
CA THR A 455 -6.32 -2.85 44.79
C THR A 455 -4.85 -2.39 44.85
N GLU A 456 -4.13 -2.77 45.91
CA GLU A 456 -2.71 -2.44 46.07
C GLU A 456 -1.81 -3.15 45.04
N GLY A 457 -2.05 -4.45 44.80
CA GLY A 457 -1.33 -5.22 43.78
C GLY A 457 -1.54 -4.67 42.37
N ILE A 458 -2.77 -4.30 42.01
CA ILE A 458 -3.09 -3.71 40.70
C ILE A 458 -2.38 -2.36 40.53
N ALA A 459 -2.50 -1.46 41.52
CA ALA A 459 -1.85 -0.15 41.46
C ALA A 459 -0.32 -0.27 41.41
N GLY A 460 0.28 -1.15 42.21
CA GLY A 460 1.72 -1.41 42.21
C GLY A 460 2.22 -1.99 40.89
N GLY A 461 1.49 -2.95 40.31
CA GLY A 461 1.79 -3.53 39.01
C GLY A 461 1.73 -2.50 37.89
N LEU A 462 0.66 -1.70 37.84
CA LEU A 462 0.49 -0.61 36.88
C LEU A 462 1.62 0.42 36.98
N ARG A 463 1.96 0.84 38.20
CA ARG A 463 3.05 1.80 38.42
C ARG A 463 4.38 1.24 37.92
N ALA A 464 4.68 -0.03 38.20
CA ALA A 464 5.89 -0.67 37.70
C ALA A 464 5.94 -0.76 36.17
N ALA A 465 4.80 -1.05 35.53
CA ALA A 465 4.70 -1.11 34.07
C ALA A 465 4.86 0.27 33.42
N LEU A 466 4.23 1.31 33.99
CA LEU A 466 4.39 2.69 33.55
C LEU A 466 5.83 3.16 33.72
N SER A 467 6.48 2.87 34.85
CA SER A 467 7.91 3.20 35.03
C SER A 467 8.78 2.63 33.92
N ARG A 468 8.57 1.36 33.53
CA ARG A 468 9.31 0.74 32.41
C ARG A 468 9.03 1.41 31.06
N LEU A 469 7.80 1.84 30.83
CA LEU A 469 7.43 2.55 29.60
C LEU A 469 8.09 3.94 29.52
N TRP A 470 8.22 4.65 30.64
CA TRP A 470 8.98 5.91 30.71
C TRP A 470 10.49 5.69 30.58
N GLU A 471 11.03 4.65 31.24
CA GLU A 471 12.45 4.28 31.11
C GLU A 471 12.85 4.00 29.66
N ALA A 472 11.93 3.45 28.85
CA ALA A 472 12.14 3.25 27.41
C ALA A 472 12.35 4.57 26.64
N ALA A 473 11.75 5.67 27.11
CA ALA A 473 11.99 7.02 26.58
C ALA A 473 13.25 7.68 27.15
N GLY A 474 13.96 7.01 28.06
CA GLY A 474 15.11 7.55 28.76
C GLY A 474 14.75 8.52 29.91
N SER A 475 13.49 8.50 30.38
CA SER A 475 13.04 9.32 31.52
C SER A 475 12.48 8.46 32.65
N ALA A 476 12.44 9.01 33.87
CA ALA A 476 11.75 8.39 34.98
C ALA A 476 10.25 8.72 34.93
N LEU A 477 9.41 7.87 35.54
CA LEU A 477 8.01 8.21 35.75
C LEU A 477 7.91 9.55 36.53
N PRO A 478 7.12 10.52 36.05
CA PRO A 478 7.00 11.83 36.70
C PRO A 478 6.57 11.73 38.17
N GLU A 479 7.02 12.68 38.99
CA GLU A 479 6.70 12.72 40.42
C GLU A 479 5.21 12.98 40.69
N ASP A 480 4.52 13.65 39.76
CA ASP A 480 3.08 13.91 39.79
C ASP A 480 2.24 12.71 39.30
N ALA A 481 2.87 11.58 38.95
CA ALA A 481 2.15 10.40 38.52
C ALA A 481 1.37 9.76 39.68
N GLU A 482 0.05 9.81 39.59
CA GLU A 482 -0.89 9.14 40.49
C GLU A 482 -1.41 7.86 39.83
N VAL A 483 -1.15 6.72 40.48
CA VAL A 483 -1.64 5.41 40.06
C VAL A 483 -2.36 4.79 41.24
N THR A 484 -3.68 4.64 41.12
CA THR A 484 -4.54 4.12 42.19
C THR A 484 -5.49 3.08 41.64
N ALA A 485 -5.91 2.15 42.50
CA ALA A 485 -7.02 1.26 42.22
C ALA A 485 -7.96 1.24 43.43
N PHE A 486 -9.27 1.17 43.17
CA PHE A 486 -10.31 1.25 44.19
C PHE A 486 -11.54 0.45 43.77
N GLU A 487 -12.37 0.04 44.73
CA GLU A 487 -13.65 -0.61 44.41
C GLU A 487 -14.60 0.40 43.77
N ASP A 488 -15.14 0.07 42.60
CA ASP A 488 -16.12 0.89 41.89
C ASP A 488 -17.54 0.49 42.31
N ASP A 489 -18.10 1.25 43.27
CA ASP A 489 -19.46 1.02 43.79
C ASP A 489 -20.55 1.16 42.72
N VAL A 490 -20.27 1.87 41.61
CA VAL A 490 -21.25 2.17 40.57
C VAL A 490 -21.28 1.07 39.51
N ARG A 491 -20.10 0.63 39.04
CA ARG A 491 -19.99 -0.37 37.97
C ARG A 491 -19.76 -1.79 38.50
N GLY A 492 -19.39 -1.93 39.76
CA GLY A 492 -18.93 -3.18 40.36
C GLY A 492 -17.53 -3.55 39.87
N GLY A 493 -16.72 -4.10 40.78
CA GLY A 493 -15.34 -4.51 40.50
C GLY A 493 -14.31 -3.50 41.01
N ILE A 494 -13.09 -3.58 40.47
CA ILE A 494 -11.98 -2.68 40.82
C ILE A 494 -11.77 -1.71 39.65
N ALA A 495 -11.80 -0.41 39.88
CA ALA A 495 -11.37 0.58 38.90
C ALA A 495 -9.91 0.96 39.12
N ALA A 496 -9.16 1.12 38.04
CA ALA A 496 -7.81 1.67 38.05
C ALA A 496 -7.82 3.09 37.47
N ARG A 497 -7.24 4.04 38.21
CA ARG A 497 -7.06 5.43 37.78
C ARG A 497 -5.58 5.75 37.62
N VAL A 498 -5.25 6.36 36.48
CA VAL A 498 -3.92 6.88 36.17
C VAL A 498 -4.07 8.36 35.83
N SER A 499 -3.28 9.20 36.51
CA SER A 499 -3.11 10.61 36.19
C SER A 499 -1.62 10.92 36.13
N VAL A 500 -1.13 11.46 35.04
CA VAL A 500 0.30 11.80 34.87
C VAL A 500 0.46 12.92 33.85
N THR A 501 1.39 13.85 34.10
CA THR A 501 1.81 14.83 33.10
C THR A 501 3.09 14.33 32.41
N PRO A 502 3.02 13.83 31.16
CA PRO A 502 4.22 13.36 30.48
C PRO A 502 5.24 14.47 30.28
N GLY A 503 6.52 14.12 30.35
CA GLY A 503 7.61 15.04 30.07
C GLY A 503 7.66 15.43 28.59
N LYS A 504 8.45 16.46 28.28
CA LYS A 504 8.58 17.01 26.92
C LYS A 504 9.15 16.01 25.91
N GLU A 505 9.88 15.01 26.39
CA GLU A 505 10.39 13.89 25.61
C GLU A 505 9.29 12.97 25.06
N ILE A 506 8.12 12.93 25.72
CA ILE A 506 6.95 12.16 25.28
C ILE A 506 5.92 13.09 24.62
N LEU A 507 5.49 14.17 25.30
CA LEU A 507 4.50 15.11 24.75
C LEU A 507 5.11 16.50 24.54
N PRO A 508 5.05 17.08 23.33
CA PRO A 508 5.56 18.44 23.09
C PRO A 508 4.90 19.52 23.96
N SER A 509 3.62 19.33 24.30
CA SER A 509 2.83 20.22 25.16
C SER A 509 2.51 19.51 26.49
N PRO A 510 2.64 20.19 27.64
CA PRO A 510 2.34 19.59 28.94
C PRO A 510 0.82 19.45 29.11
N GLN A 511 0.30 18.29 28.72
CA GLN A 511 -1.10 17.91 28.89
C GLN A 511 -1.17 16.72 29.83
N VAL A 512 -2.09 16.78 30.79
CA VAL A 512 -2.31 15.68 31.73
C VAL A 512 -3.01 14.54 31.00
N ILE A 513 -2.46 13.34 31.10
CA ILE A 513 -3.16 12.10 30.75
C ILE A 513 -3.90 11.65 31.99
N GLU A 514 -5.22 11.76 31.98
CA GLU A 514 -6.08 11.28 33.07
C GLU A 514 -7.10 10.29 32.53
N LEU A 515 -7.15 9.10 33.15
CA LEU A 515 -8.07 8.04 32.76
C LEU A 515 -8.46 7.18 33.96
N THR A 516 -9.67 6.64 33.89
CA THR A 516 -10.18 5.65 34.85
C THR A 516 -10.84 4.52 34.06
N LEU A 517 -10.36 3.29 34.27
CA LEU A 517 -10.80 2.10 33.56
C LEU A 517 -11.23 1.02 34.57
N ASN A 518 -12.28 0.27 34.24
CA ASN A 518 -12.66 -0.88 35.04
C ASN A 518 -11.67 -2.03 34.77
N TRP A 519 -11.10 -2.59 35.83
CA TRP A 519 -10.07 -3.63 35.82
C TRP A 519 -10.67 -5.02 35.61
#